data_AF-A0A2T6APF8-F1
#
_entry.id   AF-A0A2T6APF8-F1
#
_cell.length_a   1.000
_cell.length_b   1.000
_cell.length_c   1.000
_cell.angle_alpha   90.00
_cell.angle_beta   90.00
_cell.angle_gamma   90.00
#
_symmetry.space_group_name_H-M   'P 1'
#
loop_
_entity.id
_entity.type
_entity.pdbx_description
1 polymer ?
#
loop_
_entity_poly.entity_id
_entity_poly.type
_entity_poly.pdbx_seq_one_letter_code
_entity_poly.pdbx_strand_id
1 'polypeptide(L)'
;MTYVPVLPASGFAGWSYLNRTLDTQQASFARGGLVARETAGFADKIKGIESVDDLMKDRQVLKVALGAFGLGEDLDNRAFIRRVLESDLTDPTSLANRLSDKRYLDLARTFNFAGEAGPSLAHVATAEAAQSQLADVATPDDLLSNGSLLRATLRQFNLEDMEGNTYFLQQVLESDLSDETSFVNRLGDPRLVELAQAFDFQQKAELSKSAVGFAALFEDRIDSLTSADDLLEDRALLQSALGLFGLEDRIDDTSFLRDVLESDLYDDASFANTLDDKRWAAFSDAFAFGDPYEEPGTAAKFIEVLSEREAGFETASDVMANVPVRLATLDLFGLTNETPDNNPLRLVLEQDPADPNSLVNLLDDKRYLAMSRAFGLGEPDAPPSYPPGFAEAITQSYIDHQFEIAVGESDNNMRLALALERELDTLVGRGGSDNAMWFRVMGSEPLRAVFQTAMGLPDSLAQIDVDQQLSIFQARAERQFGVDSLKDFLEPDKMNELRRRFLAMSSLSNDAGFASSTSIAATLLASAQQQRR
;
A
#
# COMPACT_ATOMS: atom_id res chain seq x y z
N MET A 1 20.82 6.93 29.48
CA MET A 1 22.12 7.01 28.79
C MET A 1 21.84 6.97 27.29
N THR A 2 22.57 7.71 26.48
CA THR A 2 22.45 7.64 25.01
C THR A 2 23.10 6.34 24.54
N TYR A 3 22.36 5.52 23.79
CA TYR A 3 22.91 4.31 23.19
C TYR A 3 23.77 4.72 21.98
N VAL A 4 24.96 4.12 21.85
CA VAL A 4 25.85 4.33 20.70
C VAL A 4 25.98 2.99 19.98
N PRO A 5 25.70 2.93 18.67
CA PRO A 5 25.90 1.72 17.88
C PRO A 5 27.35 1.22 17.97
N VAL A 6 27.51 -0.10 18.12
CA VAL A 6 28.80 -0.76 18.25
C VAL A 6 29.29 -1.23 16.89
N LEU A 7 30.41 -0.65 16.45
CA LEU A 7 31.14 -1.01 15.22
C LEU A 7 32.58 -1.38 15.58
N PRO A 8 32.91 -2.67 15.76
CA PRO A 8 34.24 -3.10 16.20
C PRO A 8 35.32 -2.97 15.12
N ALA A 9 34.93 -2.77 13.87
CA ALA A 9 35.81 -2.58 12.71
C ALA A 9 35.09 -1.73 11.66
N SER A 10 35.83 -1.16 10.72
CA SER A 10 35.31 -0.50 9.52
C SER A 10 35.16 -1.49 8.35
N GLY A 11 34.60 -1.02 7.24
CA GLY A 11 34.49 -1.78 5.99
C GLY A 11 33.66 -3.07 6.14
N PHE A 12 34.02 -4.12 5.38
CA PHE A 12 33.20 -5.33 5.31
C PHE A 12 33.13 -6.11 6.64
N ALA A 13 34.21 -6.11 7.44
CA ALA A 13 34.21 -6.77 8.75
C ALA A 13 33.25 -6.06 9.73
N GLY A 14 33.23 -4.73 9.71
CA GLY A 14 32.26 -3.92 10.44
C GLY A 14 30.83 -4.21 10.03
N TRP A 15 30.58 -4.25 8.71
CA TRP A 15 29.26 -4.53 8.15
C TRP A 15 28.74 -5.90 8.54
N SER A 16 29.57 -6.95 8.43
CA SER A 16 29.15 -8.30 8.80
C SER A 16 28.74 -8.40 10.28
N TYR A 17 29.46 -7.70 11.16
CA TYR A 17 29.09 -7.60 12.57
C TYR A 17 27.78 -6.84 12.77
N LEU A 18 27.67 -5.66 12.14
CA LEU A 18 26.50 -4.79 12.24
C LEU A 18 25.26 -5.50 11.72
N ASN A 19 25.31 -6.05 10.50
CA ASN A 19 24.21 -6.77 9.87
C ASN A 19 23.71 -7.95 10.72
N ARG A 20 24.62 -8.69 11.38
CA ARG A 20 24.24 -9.79 12.29
C ARG A 20 23.63 -9.32 13.61
N THR A 21 23.91 -8.09 14.02
CA THR A 21 23.47 -7.54 15.31
C THR A 21 22.44 -6.42 15.15
N LEU A 22 22.02 -6.14 13.92
CA LEU A 22 21.28 -4.94 13.53
C LEU A 22 20.03 -4.78 14.37
N ASP A 23 19.17 -5.81 14.38
CA ASP A 23 17.90 -5.81 15.12
C ASP A 23 18.11 -5.58 16.62
N THR A 24 19.13 -6.21 17.20
CA THR A 24 19.43 -6.06 18.63
C THR A 24 19.94 -4.65 18.96
N GLN A 25 20.78 -4.09 18.08
CA GLN A 25 21.31 -2.74 18.25
C GLN A 25 20.24 -1.68 18.02
N GLN A 26 19.40 -1.82 16.99
CA GLN A 26 18.26 -0.94 16.72
C GLN A 26 17.23 -1.00 17.85
N ALA A 27 16.85 -2.19 18.33
CA ALA A 27 15.92 -2.32 19.46
C ALA A 27 16.48 -1.71 20.76
N SER A 28 17.81 -1.75 20.95
CA SER A 28 18.47 -1.11 22.09
C SER A 28 18.54 0.41 21.92
N PHE A 29 18.76 0.88 20.69
CA PHE A 29 18.79 2.29 20.32
C PHE A 29 17.41 2.95 20.44
N ALA A 30 16.36 2.28 19.96
CA ALA A 30 14.96 2.71 20.08
C ALA A 30 14.53 2.89 21.55
N ARG A 31 14.96 1.98 22.43
CA ARG A 31 14.76 2.08 23.90
C ARG A 31 15.69 3.09 24.58
N GLY A 32 16.64 3.65 23.84
CA GLY A 32 17.55 4.68 24.31
C GLY A 32 16.82 5.95 24.72
N GLY A 33 17.36 6.64 25.73
CA GLY A 33 16.61 7.73 26.39
C GLY A 33 16.29 8.94 25.51
N LEU A 34 16.98 9.18 24.38
CA LEU A 34 16.66 10.28 23.48
C LEU A 34 15.51 9.90 22.52
N VAL A 35 15.72 8.86 21.73
CA VAL A 35 14.75 8.36 20.73
C VAL A 35 13.42 7.99 21.38
N ALA A 36 13.44 7.24 22.48
CA ALA A 36 12.22 6.87 23.20
C ALA A 36 11.42 8.08 23.71
N ARG A 37 12.08 9.19 24.06
CA ARG A 37 11.39 10.43 24.47
C ARG A 37 10.82 11.19 23.28
N GLU A 38 11.47 11.13 22.14
CA GLU A 38 11.06 11.84 20.93
C GLU A 38 9.87 11.15 20.28
N THR A 39 9.85 9.82 20.28
CA THR A 39 8.73 9.00 19.78
C THR A 39 7.63 8.78 20.82
N ALA A 40 7.86 9.14 22.10
CA ALA A 40 6.87 8.97 23.17
C ALA A 40 5.54 9.69 22.84
N GLY A 41 4.47 8.90 22.78
CA GLY A 41 3.13 9.38 22.52
C GLY A 41 2.93 9.89 21.09
N PHE A 42 3.84 9.62 20.15
CA PHE A 42 3.67 9.99 18.74
C PHE A 42 2.37 9.39 18.17
N ALA A 43 2.14 8.09 18.39
CA ALA A 43 0.96 7.38 17.91
C ALA A 43 -0.37 7.94 18.44
N ASP A 44 -0.38 8.44 19.68
CA ASP A 44 -1.59 9.06 20.23
C ASP A 44 -1.77 10.49 19.72
N LYS A 45 -0.68 11.25 19.60
CA LYS A 45 -0.73 12.65 19.17
C LYS A 45 -1.08 12.79 17.70
N ILE A 46 -0.53 11.92 16.84
CA ILE A 46 -0.72 12.03 15.40
C ILE A 46 -2.20 11.87 15.01
N LYS A 47 -2.98 11.08 15.76
CA LYS A 47 -4.43 10.92 15.56
C LYS A 47 -5.22 12.23 15.56
N GLY A 48 -4.74 13.25 16.27
CA GLY A 48 -5.36 14.59 16.32
C GLY A 48 -4.78 15.60 15.33
N ILE A 49 -3.95 15.15 14.38
CA ILE A 49 -3.30 16.02 13.39
C ILE A 49 -4.01 15.88 12.06
N GLU A 50 -4.99 16.73 11.80
CA GLU A 50 -5.84 16.65 10.60
C GLU A 50 -5.43 17.67 9.52
N SER A 51 -4.56 18.61 9.86
CA SER A 51 -4.15 19.69 8.96
C SER A 51 -2.66 20.01 9.05
N VAL A 52 -2.15 20.71 8.03
CA VAL A 52 -0.81 21.31 8.05
C VAL A 52 -0.64 22.20 9.28
N ASP A 53 -1.68 22.96 9.67
CA ASP A 53 -1.61 23.82 10.85
C ASP A 53 -1.41 23.03 12.13
N ASP A 54 -2.07 21.88 12.28
CA ASP A 54 -1.94 21.05 13.47
C ASP A 54 -0.57 20.39 13.54
N LEU A 55 -0.08 19.86 12.41
CA LEU A 55 1.27 19.28 12.34
C LEU A 55 2.33 20.34 12.67
N MET A 56 2.16 21.56 12.14
CA MET A 56 3.11 22.64 12.40
C MET A 56 3.06 23.12 13.85
N LYS A 57 1.90 23.07 14.54
CA LYS A 57 1.78 23.45 15.96
C LYS A 57 2.51 22.46 16.88
N ASP A 58 2.45 21.15 16.61
CA ASP A 58 3.15 20.15 17.42
C ASP A 58 4.59 19.91 16.92
N ARG A 59 5.55 20.59 17.56
CA ARG A 59 6.98 20.47 17.23
C ARG A 59 7.53 19.06 17.43
N GLN A 60 6.98 18.26 18.35
CA GLN A 60 7.45 16.90 18.59
C GLN A 60 7.00 15.98 17.46
N VAL A 61 5.73 16.06 17.07
CA VAL A 61 5.19 15.29 15.93
C VAL A 61 5.90 15.70 14.64
N LEU A 62 6.06 17.01 14.38
CA LEU A 62 6.78 17.51 13.22
C LEU A 62 8.23 16.98 13.17
N LYS A 63 8.91 16.90 14.32
CA LYS A 63 10.28 16.38 14.39
C LYS A 63 10.34 14.90 13.98
N VAL A 64 9.43 14.07 14.49
CA VAL A 64 9.39 12.65 14.15
C VAL A 64 9.01 12.47 12.68
N ALA A 65 8.00 13.19 12.21
CA ALA A 65 7.58 13.19 10.81
C ALA A 65 8.74 13.57 9.88
N LEU A 66 9.39 14.73 10.07
CA LEU A 66 10.53 15.13 9.24
C LEU A 66 11.69 14.15 9.34
N GLY A 67 12.01 13.66 10.53
CA GLY A 67 13.09 12.71 10.71
C GLY A 67 12.83 11.36 10.02
N ALA A 68 11.57 10.92 9.92
CA ALA A 68 11.18 9.70 9.20
C ALA A 68 11.43 9.77 7.69
N PHE A 69 11.56 10.98 7.13
CA PHE A 69 11.96 11.20 5.73
C PHE A 69 13.40 11.70 5.61
N GLY A 70 14.19 11.67 6.69
CA GLY A 70 15.56 12.19 6.72
C GLY A 70 15.66 13.72 6.58
N LEU A 71 14.58 14.46 6.83
CA LEU A 71 14.47 15.93 6.75
C LEU A 71 14.63 16.61 8.11
N GLY A 72 15.21 15.92 9.10
CA GLY A 72 15.29 16.41 10.48
C GLY A 72 16.05 17.73 10.65
N GLU A 73 17.00 18.04 9.75
CA GLU A 73 17.76 19.30 9.76
C GLU A 73 16.88 20.53 9.42
N ASP A 74 15.75 20.32 8.74
CA ASP A 74 14.82 21.38 8.33
C ASP A 74 13.73 21.68 9.36
N LEU A 75 13.83 21.14 10.57
CA LEU A 75 12.84 21.35 11.63
C LEU A 75 12.57 22.85 11.91
N ASP A 76 13.60 23.69 11.76
CA ASP A 76 13.47 25.14 11.95
C ASP A 76 13.10 25.91 10.66
N ASN A 77 13.12 25.27 9.49
CA ASN A 77 12.70 25.83 8.19
C ASN A 77 11.17 25.80 8.00
N ARG A 78 10.43 26.23 9.03
CA ARG A 78 8.97 26.03 9.15
C ARG A 78 8.15 26.60 7.98
N ALA A 79 8.51 27.77 7.47
CA ALA A 79 7.78 28.39 6.36
C ALA A 79 7.93 27.62 5.04
N PHE A 80 9.08 26.98 4.85
CA PHE A 80 9.34 26.16 3.67
C PHE A 80 8.60 24.82 3.79
N ILE A 81 8.72 24.12 4.93
CA ILE A 81 8.01 22.86 5.18
C ILE A 81 6.49 23.03 5.04
N ARG A 82 5.93 24.12 5.58
CA ARG A 82 4.52 24.46 5.40
C ARG A 82 4.13 24.50 3.92
N ARG A 83 4.88 25.25 3.09
CA ARG A 83 4.58 25.37 1.65
C ARG A 83 4.71 24.05 0.90
N VAL A 84 5.62 23.17 1.35
CA VAL A 84 5.75 21.82 0.80
C VAL A 84 4.49 21.01 1.11
N LEU A 85 4.03 21.00 2.36
CA LEU A 85 2.85 20.25 2.79
C LEU A 85 1.53 20.80 2.23
N GLU A 86 1.47 22.11 1.95
CA GLU A 86 0.33 22.79 1.31
C GLU A 86 0.37 22.70 -0.23
N SER A 87 1.36 22.04 -0.83
CA SER A 87 1.47 21.93 -2.29
C SER A 87 0.37 21.06 -2.87
N ASP A 88 -0.29 21.54 -3.93
CA ASP A 88 -1.16 20.71 -4.77
C ASP A 88 -0.30 19.66 -5.50
N LEU A 89 -0.51 18.40 -5.18
CA LEU A 89 0.29 17.30 -5.72
C LEU A 89 -0.16 16.87 -7.13
N THR A 90 -1.36 17.28 -7.55
CA THR A 90 -1.89 17.03 -8.90
C THR A 90 -1.30 18.00 -9.92
N ASP A 91 -0.89 19.20 -9.49
CA ASP A 91 -0.17 20.15 -10.33
C ASP A 91 1.31 19.75 -10.47
N PRO A 92 1.79 19.33 -11.67
CA PRO A 92 3.19 18.96 -11.89
C PRO A 92 4.16 20.14 -11.69
N THR A 93 3.63 21.36 -11.60
CA THR A 93 4.38 22.59 -11.38
C THR A 93 4.40 23.07 -9.94
N SER A 94 3.76 22.36 -9.01
CA SER A 94 3.78 22.70 -7.59
C SER A 94 5.18 22.61 -6.98
N LEU A 95 5.36 23.27 -5.83
CA LEU A 95 6.66 23.34 -5.15
C LEU A 95 7.20 21.94 -4.85
N ALA A 96 6.41 21.10 -4.20
CA ALA A 96 6.81 19.73 -3.86
C ALA A 96 7.24 18.93 -5.11
N ASN A 97 6.50 19.03 -6.22
CA ASN A 97 6.82 18.33 -7.47
C ASN A 97 8.13 18.84 -8.12
N ARG A 98 8.44 20.14 -7.99
CA ARG A 98 9.62 20.78 -8.60
C ARG A 98 10.91 20.65 -7.81
N LEU A 99 10.85 20.35 -6.51
CA LEU A 99 12.06 20.25 -5.69
C LEU A 99 13.00 19.16 -6.20
N SER A 100 14.30 19.46 -6.21
CA SER A 100 15.34 18.48 -6.56
C SER A 100 15.43 17.39 -5.51
N ASP A 101 15.33 17.75 -4.23
CA ASP A 101 15.23 16.81 -3.14
C ASP A 101 13.79 16.29 -3.04
N LYS A 102 13.62 15.02 -3.40
CA LYS A 102 12.31 14.39 -3.48
C LYS A 102 11.76 13.90 -2.15
N ARG A 103 12.57 13.91 -1.08
CA ARG A 103 12.10 13.56 0.27
C ARG A 103 10.98 14.49 0.75
N TYR A 104 10.99 15.75 0.31
CA TYR A 104 9.89 16.69 0.55
C TYR A 104 8.60 16.32 -0.17
N LEU A 105 8.71 15.77 -1.39
CA LEU A 105 7.55 15.27 -2.13
C LEU A 105 6.98 14.02 -1.45
N ASP A 106 7.86 13.11 -1.01
CA ASP A 106 7.44 11.89 -0.30
C ASP A 106 6.75 12.23 1.03
N LEU A 107 7.27 13.20 1.78
CA LEU A 107 6.62 13.77 2.96
C LEU A 107 5.24 14.34 2.62
N ALA A 108 5.15 15.19 1.60
CA ALA A 108 3.90 15.83 1.20
C ALA A 108 2.85 14.80 0.75
N ARG A 109 3.25 13.76 0.02
CA ARG A 109 2.36 12.67 -0.42
C ARG A 109 1.94 11.74 0.72
N THR A 110 2.82 11.52 1.71
CA THR A 110 2.51 10.63 2.83
C THR A 110 1.46 11.24 3.76
N PHE A 111 1.53 12.54 4.02
CA PHE A 111 0.55 13.23 4.85
C PHE A 111 -0.65 13.78 4.06
N ASN A 112 -0.41 14.17 2.80
CA ASN A 112 -1.40 14.56 1.80
C ASN A 112 -2.51 15.52 2.30
N PHE A 113 -2.17 16.47 3.18
CA PHE A 113 -3.16 17.41 3.74
C PHE A 113 -3.87 18.28 2.69
N ALA A 114 -3.31 18.39 1.48
CA ALA A 114 -3.86 19.18 0.38
C ALA A 114 -4.72 18.35 -0.61
N GLY A 115 -4.80 17.03 -0.44
CA GLY A 115 -5.52 16.12 -1.33
C GLY A 115 -6.69 15.40 -0.63
N GLU A 116 -7.69 15.00 -1.42
CA GLU A 116 -8.92 14.36 -0.92
C GLU A 116 -8.68 12.95 -0.37
N ALA A 117 -7.63 12.26 -0.83
CA ALA A 117 -7.30 10.89 -0.42
C ALA A 117 -6.70 10.77 1.00
N GLY A 118 -6.34 11.87 1.66
CA GLY A 118 -5.78 11.86 3.01
C GLY A 118 -4.42 11.14 3.15
N PRO A 119 -3.94 10.91 4.39
CA PRO A 119 -2.63 10.30 4.65
C PRO A 119 -2.50 8.86 4.11
N SER A 120 -1.33 8.51 3.56
CA SER A 120 -1.08 7.20 2.93
C SER A 120 0.33 6.68 3.21
N LEU A 121 0.46 5.37 3.45
CA LEU A 121 1.75 4.70 3.63
C LEU A 121 2.46 4.33 2.32
N ALA A 122 1.84 4.56 1.17
CA ALA A 122 2.38 4.16 -0.15
C ALA A 122 3.77 4.77 -0.48
N HIS A 123 4.23 5.75 0.29
CA HIS A 123 5.49 6.47 0.05
C HIS A 123 6.48 6.40 1.23
N VAL A 124 6.21 5.55 2.22
CA VAL A 124 7.18 5.23 3.28
C VAL A 124 8.07 4.07 2.78
N ALA A 125 9.39 4.29 2.81
CA ALA A 125 10.43 3.58 2.07
C ALA A 125 10.68 2.09 2.45
N THR A 126 9.69 1.33 2.90
CA THR A 126 9.86 -0.08 3.28
C THR A 126 8.80 -1.03 2.74
N ALA A 127 8.04 -0.64 1.70
CA ALA A 127 6.85 -1.37 1.29
C ALA A 127 6.92 -2.11 -0.05
N GLU A 128 7.98 -2.03 -0.88
CA GLU A 128 7.83 -2.42 -2.29
C GLU A 128 8.09 -3.91 -2.61
N ALA A 129 8.95 -4.58 -1.83
CA ALA A 129 9.06 -6.05 -1.88
C ALA A 129 7.78 -6.74 -1.35
N ALA A 130 7.03 -6.04 -0.49
CA ALA A 130 5.73 -6.48 0.00
C ALA A 130 4.61 -6.07 -0.98
N GLN A 131 4.59 -4.86 -1.53
CA GLN A 131 3.53 -4.35 -2.42
C GLN A 131 3.39 -5.15 -3.71
N SER A 132 4.51 -5.60 -4.31
CA SER A 132 4.44 -6.40 -5.54
C SER A 132 3.78 -7.77 -5.32
N GLN A 133 3.90 -8.34 -4.12
CA GLN A 133 3.30 -9.63 -3.75
C GLN A 133 1.95 -9.47 -3.02
N LEU A 134 1.69 -8.30 -2.43
CA LEU A 134 0.45 -7.94 -1.75
C LEU A 134 -0.63 -7.41 -2.71
N ALA A 135 -0.24 -6.86 -3.86
CA ALA A 135 -1.17 -6.41 -4.90
C ALA A 135 -1.99 -7.58 -5.49
N ASP A 136 -1.38 -8.78 -5.58
CA ASP A 136 -2.03 -10.01 -6.03
C ASP A 136 -2.85 -10.71 -4.93
N VAL A 137 -2.83 -10.18 -3.69
CA VAL A 137 -3.50 -10.78 -2.54
C VAL A 137 -4.77 -9.99 -2.24
N ALA A 138 -5.87 -10.47 -2.82
CA ALA A 138 -7.20 -9.86 -2.71
C ALA A 138 -8.05 -10.51 -1.62
N THR A 139 -7.79 -11.77 -1.30
CA THR A 139 -8.54 -12.56 -0.31
C THR A 139 -7.61 -13.24 0.71
N PRO A 140 -8.13 -13.63 1.88
CA PRO A 140 -7.41 -14.47 2.84
C PRO A 140 -6.86 -15.75 2.19
N ASP A 141 -7.62 -16.35 1.27
CA ASP A 141 -7.22 -17.56 0.55
C ASP A 141 -5.99 -17.33 -0.34
N ASP A 142 -5.87 -16.16 -0.97
CA ASP A 142 -4.69 -15.81 -1.80
C ASP A 142 -3.41 -15.77 -0.96
N LEU A 143 -3.51 -15.19 0.25
CA LEU A 143 -2.42 -15.14 1.21
C LEU A 143 -2.07 -16.54 1.73
N LEU A 144 -3.08 -17.33 2.12
CA LEU A 144 -2.89 -18.65 2.73
C LEU A 144 -2.40 -19.70 1.73
N SER A 145 -2.76 -19.54 0.45
CA SER A 145 -2.30 -20.41 -0.63
C SER A 145 -0.85 -20.14 -1.04
N ASN A 146 -0.32 -18.94 -0.76
CA ASN A 146 1.07 -18.58 -1.03
C ASN A 146 1.97 -18.84 0.18
N GLY A 147 2.46 -20.07 0.33
CA GLY A 147 3.26 -20.48 1.50
C GLY A 147 4.56 -19.68 1.72
N SER A 148 5.15 -19.08 0.69
CA SER A 148 6.30 -18.17 0.85
C SER A 148 5.90 -16.84 1.46
N LEU A 149 4.81 -16.25 0.95
CA LEU A 149 4.28 -14.98 1.43
C LEU A 149 3.70 -15.14 2.83
N LEU A 150 2.90 -16.18 3.06
CA LEU A 150 2.37 -16.50 4.39
C LEU A 150 3.49 -16.60 5.44
N ARG A 151 4.60 -17.28 5.14
CA ARG A 151 5.75 -17.35 6.05
C ARG A 151 6.39 -16.00 6.31
N ALA A 152 6.54 -15.17 5.28
CA ALA A 152 7.09 -13.82 5.42
C ALA A 152 6.16 -12.95 6.28
N THR A 153 4.87 -13.01 6.01
CA THR A 153 3.81 -12.32 6.75
C THR A 153 3.77 -12.75 8.21
N LEU A 154 3.67 -14.05 8.51
CA LEU A 154 3.63 -14.53 9.89
C LEU A 154 4.91 -14.20 10.66
N ARG A 155 6.07 -14.19 10.00
CA ARG A 155 7.32 -13.72 10.61
C ARG A 155 7.26 -12.24 10.98
N GLN A 156 6.66 -11.40 10.15
CA GLN A 156 6.50 -9.97 10.43
C GLN A 156 5.68 -9.71 11.70
N PHE A 157 4.64 -10.53 11.94
CA PHE A 157 3.77 -10.40 13.11
C PHE A 157 4.21 -11.27 14.31
N ASN A 158 5.36 -11.96 14.22
CA ASN A 158 5.83 -12.92 15.23
C ASN A 158 4.80 -14.03 15.51
N LEU A 159 4.24 -14.62 14.46
CA LEU A 159 3.20 -15.67 14.45
C LEU A 159 3.66 -16.93 13.70
N GLU A 160 4.98 -17.18 13.61
CA GLU A 160 5.53 -18.29 12.81
C GLU A 160 5.07 -19.67 13.29
N ASP A 161 4.70 -19.79 14.56
CA ASP A 161 4.14 -21.01 15.13
C ASP A 161 2.74 -21.35 14.58
N MET A 162 2.07 -20.40 13.93
CA MET A 162 0.73 -20.55 13.36
C MET A 162 0.72 -20.95 11.88
N GLU A 163 1.88 -21.12 11.22
CA GLU A 163 1.97 -21.42 9.78
C GLU A 163 1.14 -22.64 9.36
N GLY A 164 1.06 -23.66 10.21
CA GLY A 164 0.27 -24.88 9.94
C GLY A 164 -1.21 -24.79 10.26
N ASN A 165 -1.71 -23.64 10.73
CA ASN A 165 -3.06 -23.47 11.27
C ASN A 165 -3.93 -22.60 10.35
N THR A 166 -4.01 -22.98 9.07
CA THR A 166 -4.58 -22.17 7.99
C THR A 166 -6.04 -21.78 8.22
N TYR A 167 -6.89 -22.69 8.72
CA TYR A 167 -8.29 -22.39 9.03
C TYR A 167 -8.44 -21.35 10.16
N PHE A 168 -7.56 -21.40 11.15
CA PHE A 168 -7.54 -20.41 12.23
C PHE A 168 -7.10 -19.04 11.71
N LEU A 169 -6.04 -19.01 10.89
CA LEU A 169 -5.56 -17.77 10.26
C LEU A 169 -6.61 -17.18 9.32
N GLN A 170 -7.36 -18.01 8.60
CA GLN A 170 -8.48 -17.57 7.78
C GLN A 170 -9.54 -16.84 8.61
N GLN A 171 -10.00 -17.45 9.70
CA GLN A 171 -10.98 -16.83 10.62
C GLN A 171 -10.45 -15.52 11.26
N VAL A 172 -9.14 -15.42 11.48
CA VAL A 172 -8.50 -14.18 11.93
C VAL A 172 -8.56 -13.11 10.84
N LEU A 173 -8.14 -13.44 9.62
CA LEU A 173 -8.08 -12.53 8.47
C LEU A 173 -9.47 -12.08 7.96
N GLU A 174 -10.50 -12.88 8.20
CA GLU A 174 -11.91 -12.58 7.87
C GLU A 174 -12.66 -11.83 8.99
N SER A 175 -12.05 -11.65 10.17
CA SER A 175 -12.74 -11.05 11.32
C SER A 175 -13.00 -9.55 11.11
N ASP A 176 -14.22 -9.12 11.44
CA ASP A 176 -14.57 -7.70 11.54
C ASP A 176 -13.85 -7.05 12.72
N LEU A 177 -12.92 -6.15 12.45
CA LEU A 177 -12.14 -5.48 13.48
C LEU A 177 -12.92 -4.43 14.27
N SER A 178 -14.04 -3.95 13.71
CA SER A 178 -14.92 -2.97 14.35
C SER A 178 -15.89 -3.59 15.36
N ASP A 179 -16.21 -4.88 15.22
CA ASP A 179 -17.01 -5.63 16.18
C ASP A 179 -16.14 -6.13 17.35
N GLU A 180 -16.29 -5.56 18.55
CA GLU A 180 -15.60 -6.00 19.77
C GLU A 180 -15.81 -7.49 20.09
N THR A 181 -16.87 -8.09 19.53
CA THR A 181 -17.20 -9.49 19.70
C THR A 181 -16.72 -10.37 18.55
N SER A 182 -15.98 -9.86 17.57
CA SER A 182 -15.46 -10.66 16.48
C SER A 182 -14.46 -11.72 16.95
N PHE A 183 -14.20 -12.72 16.11
CA PHE A 183 -13.34 -13.85 16.45
C PHE A 183 -11.96 -13.38 16.89
N VAL A 184 -11.32 -12.49 16.13
CA VAL A 184 -10.00 -11.95 16.47
C VAL A 184 -10.00 -11.09 17.74
N ASN A 185 -11.03 -10.25 17.95
CA ASN A 185 -11.13 -9.38 19.13
C ASN A 185 -11.35 -10.17 20.43
N ARG A 186 -12.02 -11.32 20.37
CA ARG A 186 -12.20 -12.22 21.53
C ARG A 186 -10.93 -12.98 21.93
N LEU A 187 -9.96 -13.15 21.04
CA LEU A 187 -8.72 -13.89 21.32
C LEU A 187 -7.76 -13.11 22.22
N GLY A 188 -7.84 -11.78 22.21
CA GLY A 188 -7.01 -10.91 23.04
C GLY A 188 -5.53 -10.90 22.69
N ASP A 189 -5.13 -11.48 21.56
CA ASP A 189 -3.76 -11.42 21.04
C ASP A 189 -3.64 -10.26 20.03
N PRO A 190 -2.95 -9.16 20.38
CA PRO A 190 -2.86 -7.98 19.51
C PRO A 190 -2.17 -8.30 18.17
N ARG A 191 -1.31 -9.32 18.11
CA ARG A 191 -0.61 -9.71 16.88
C ARG A 191 -1.57 -10.24 15.81
N LEU A 192 -2.65 -10.91 16.23
CA LEU A 192 -3.67 -11.43 15.32
C LEU A 192 -4.58 -10.33 14.80
N VAL A 193 -4.89 -9.34 15.65
CA VAL A 193 -5.60 -8.12 15.26
C VAL A 193 -4.77 -7.35 14.24
N GLU A 194 -3.48 -7.14 14.52
CA GLU A 194 -2.53 -6.48 13.62
C GLU A 194 -2.38 -7.22 12.27
N LEU A 195 -2.33 -8.56 12.30
CA LEU A 195 -2.29 -9.39 11.09
C LEU A 195 -3.55 -9.19 10.22
N ALA A 196 -4.74 -9.30 10.82
CA ALA A 196 -6.00 -9.09 10.10
C ALA A 196 -6.09 -7.66 9.54
N GLN A 197 -5.65 -6.68 10.32
CA GLN A 197 -5.67 -5.27 9.96
C GLN A 197 -4.70 -4.91 8.83
N ALA A 198 -3.54 -5.58 8.76
CA ALA A 198 -2.51 -5.26 7.77
C ALA A 198 -2.91 -5.62 6.33
N PHE A 199 -3.77 -6.62 6.16
CA PHE A 199 -4.28 -7.00 4.84
C PHE A 199 -5.61 -6.34 4.52
N ASP A 200 -6.35 -6.00 5.57
CA ASP A 200 -7.66 -5.35 5.53
C ASP A 200 -8.57 -5.97 4.46
N PHE A 201 -8.60 -7.31 4.44
CA PHE A 201 -9.43 -8.04 3.49
C PHE A 201 -10.91 -7.71 3.68
N GLN A 202 -11.30 -7.26 4.87
CA GLN A 202 -12.62 -6.72 5.11
C GLN A 202 -12.85 -5.46 4.29
N GLN A 203 -11.99 -4.43 4.37
CA GLN A 203 -12.18 -3.21 3.57
C GLN A 203 -12.02 -3.45 2.07
N LYS A 204 -11.11 -4.35 1.64
CA LYS A 204 -11.01 -4.78 0.24
C LYS A 204 -12.27 -5.51 -0.23
N ALA A 205 -12.83 -6.38 0.62
CA ALA A 205 -14.11 -7.03 0.35
C ALA A 205 -15.24 -5.98 0.28
N GLU A 206 -15.29 -5.01 1.19
CA GLU A 206 -16.27 -3.92 1.15
C GLU A 206 -16.12 -3.03 -0.10
N LEU A 207 -14.90 -2.73 -0.53
CA LEU A 207 -14.65 -2.02 -1.79
C LEU A 207 -15.12 -2.85 -2.99
N SER A 208 -14.87 -4.16 -3.00
CA SER A 208 -15.36 -5.06 -4.06
C SER A 208 -16.90 -5.22 -4.06
N LYS A 209 -17.55 -4.95 -2.93
CA LYS A 209 -19.02 -4.92 -2.78
C LYS A 209 -19.62 -3.55 -3.09
N SER A 210 -18.80 -2.50 -3.20
CA SER A 210 -19.26 -1.15 -3.51
C SER A 210 -19.66 -1.00 -4.97
N ALA A 211 -20.55 -0.06 -5.27
CA ALA A 211 -20.99 0.30 -6.61
C ALA A 211 -19.82 0.70 -7.53
N VAL A 212 -18.86 1.45 -6.99
CA VAL A 212 -17.67 1.91 -7.74
C VAL A 212 -16.71 0.76 -7.98
N GLY A 213 -16.45 -0.07 -6.96
CA GLY A 213 -15.57 -1.23 -7.08
C GLY A 213 -16.14 -2.30 -8.00
N PHE A 214 -17.45 -2.54 -7.94
CA PHE A 214 -18.17 -3.38 -8.90
C PHE A 214 -17.98 -2.86 -10.33
N ALA A 215 -18.23 -1.56 -10.57
CA ALA A 215 -18.08 -1.00 -11.92
C ALA A 215 -16.66 -1.14 -12.46
N ALA A 216 -15.64 -0.83 -11.64
CA ALA A 216 -14.24 -0.97 -12.02
C ALA A 216 -13.84 -2.44 -12.31
N LEU A 217 -14.37 -3.41 -11.55
CA LEU A 217 -14.08 -4.84 -11.76
C LEU A 217 -14.70 -5.36 -13.06
N PHE A 218 -15.86 -4.84 -13.45
CA PHE A 218 -16.62 -5.31 -14.59
C PHE A 218 -16.42 -4.49 -15.88
N GLU A 219 -15.84 -3.29 -15.83
CA GLU A 219 -15.69 -2.36 -16.97
C GLU A 219 -15.18 -3.03 -18.26
N ASP A 220 -14.04 -3.71 -18.19
CA ASP A 220 -13.44 -4.39 -19.36
C ASP A 220 -13.92 -5.84 -19.55
N ARG A 221 -14.80 -6.34 -18.67
CA ARG A 221 -15.17 -7.77 -18.59
C ARG A 221 -16.63 -8.05 -18.85
N ILE A 222 -17.52 -7.08 -18.64
CA ILE A 222 -18.97 -7.28 -18.70
C ILE A 222 -19.41 -7.80 -20.07
N ASP A 223 -18.82 -7.29 -21.16
CA ASP A 223 -19.11 -7.73 -22.53
C ASP A 223 -18.64 -9.17 -22.84
N SER A 224 -17.73 -9.71 -22.02
CA SER A 224 -17.24 -11.09 -22.16
C SER A 224 -18.10 -12.11 -21.42
N LEU A 225 -18.97 -11.66 -20.51
CA LEU A 225 -19.89 -12.52 -19.79
C LEU A 225 -21.14 -12.71 -20.65
N THR A 226 -21.23 -13.86 -21.32
CA THR A 226 -22.33 -14.17 -22.24
C THR A 226 -23.31 -15.20 -21.69
N SER A 227 -22.99 -15.81 -20.55
CA SER A 227 -23.76 -16.86 -19.92
C SER A 227 -23.59 -16.87 -18.40
N ALA A 228 -24.51 -17.55 -17.72
CA ALA A 228 -24.39 -17.79 -16.28
C ALA A 228 -23.10 -18.52 -15.91
N ASP A 229 -22.62 -19.42 -16.78
CA ASP A 229 -21.35 -20.14 -16.58
C ASP A 229 -20.15 -19.20 -16.52
N ASP A 230 -20.08 -18.21 -17.42
CA ASP A 230 -18.96 -17.27 -17.48
C ASP A 230 -18.81 -16.50 -16.15
N LEU A 231 -19.93 -16.10 -15.53
CA LEU A 231 -19.93 -15.43 -14.23
C LEU A 231 -19.65 -16.40 -13.07
N LEU A 232 -20.19 -17.62 -13.11
CA LEU A 232 -19.99 -18.62 -12.05
C LEU A 232 -18.56 -19.17 -11.99
N GLU A 233 -17.83 -19.19 -13.11
CA GLU A 233 -16.44 -19.64 -13.19
C GLU A 233 -15.45 -18.59 -12.64
N ASP A 234 -15.76 -17.29 -12.75
CA ASP A 234 -14.94 -16.21 -12.17
C ASP A 234 -15.41 -15.89 -10.74
N ARG A 235 -14.79 -16.55 -9.76
CA ARG A 235 -15.14 -16.40 -8.32
C ARG A 235 -15.06 -14.95 -7.83
N ALA A 236 -14.14 -14.14 -8.37
CA ALA A 236 -13.99 -12.76 -7.94
C ALA A 236 -15.14 -11.89 -8.46
N LEU A 237 -15.53 -12.08 -9.73
CA LEU A 237 -16.69 -11.40 -10.30
C LEU A 237 -17.99 -11.86 -9.64
N LEU A 238 -18.16 -13.16 -9.41
CA LEU A 238 -19.33 -13.70 -8.71
C LEU A 238 -19.46 -13.12 -7.30
N GLN A 239 -18.35 -13.05 -6.55
CA GLN A 239 -18.34 -12.50 -5.20
C GLN A 239 -18.68 -11.01 -5.19
N SER A 240 -18.11 -10.21 -6.10
CA SER A 240 -18.42 -8.78 -6.23
C SER A 240 -19.90 -8.58 -6.62
N ALA A 241 -20.40 -9.37 -7.57
CA ALA A 241 -21.79 -9.32 -8.01
C ALA A 241 -22.76 -9.67 -6.88
N LEU A 242 -22.61 -10.81 -6.21
CA LEU A 242 -23.47 -11.19 -5.08
C LEU A 242 -23.35 -10.19 -3.93
N GLY A 243 -22.13 -9.68 -3.70
CA GLY A 243 -21.81 -8.66 -2.73
C GLY A 243 -22.62 -7.38 -2.90
N LEU A 244 -22.70 -6.88 -4.12
CA LEU A 244 -23.46 -5.69 -4.47
C LEU A 244 -24.95 -5.79 -4.07
N PHE A 245 -25.53 -7.00 -4.17
CA PHE A 245 -26.92 -7.27 -3.82
C PHE A 245 -27.10 -7.80 -2.38
N GLY A 246 -26.01 -8.06 -1.64
CA GLY A 246 -26.04 -8.66 -0.30
C GLY A 246 -26.54 -10.11 -0.29
N LEU A 247 -26.15 -10.90 -1.29
CA LEU A 247 -26.60 -12.28 -1.56
C LEU A 247 -25.46 -13.33 -1.41
N GLU A 248 -24.41 -12.97 -0.69
CA GLU A 248 -23.18 -13.77 -0.57
C GLU A 248 -23.38 -15.09 0.18
N ASP A 249 -24.46 -15.21 0.95
CA ASP A 249 -24.80 -16.38 1.75
C ASP A 249 -25.03 -17.66 0.93
N ARG A 250 -25.19 -17.52 -0.39
CA ARG A 250 -25.40 -18.64 -1.33
C ARG A 250 -24.30 -18.77 -2.39
N ILE A 251 -23.14 -18.13 -2.20
CA ILE A 251 -22.05 -18.14 -3.19
C ILE A 251 -21.61 -19.53 -3.64
N ASP A 252 -21.65 -20.54 -2.76
CA ASP A 252 -21.24 -21.90 -3.08
C ASP A 252 -22.39 -22.76 -3.71
N ASP A 253 -23.62 -22.25 -3.75
CA ASP A 253 -24.78 -22.95 -4.32
C ASP A 253 -24.94 -22.68 -5.82
N THR A 254 -23.94 -23.13 -6.59
CA THR A 254 -23.82 -22.87 -8.03
C THR A 254 -25.01 -23.34 -8.86
N SER A 255 -25.72 -24.39 -8.43
CA SER A 255 -26.93 -24.87 -9.12
C SER A 255 -28.09 -23.89 -8.94
N PHE A 256 -28.31 -23.43 -7.71
CA PHE A 256 -29.31 -22.39 -7.43
C PHE A 256 -28.98 -21.07 -8.14
N LEU A 257 -27.72 -20.63 -8.09
CA LEU A 257 -27.30 -19.39 -8.72
C LEU A 257 -27.47 -19.43 -10.24
N ARG A 258 -27.21 -20.58 -10.87
CA ARG A 258 -27.52 -20.79 -12.28
C ARG A 258 -29.01 -20.68 -12.56
N ASP A 259 -29.86 -21.36 -11.80
CA ASP A 259 -31.31 -21.30 -11.98
C ASP A 259 -31.84 -19.86 -11.84
N VAL A 260 -31.25 -19.06 -10.94
CA VAL A 260 -31.55 -17.62 -10.83
C VAL A 260 -31.09 -16.88 -12.07
N LEU A 261 -29.81 -16.97 -12.44
CA LEU A 261 -29.19 -16.20 -13.54
C LEU A 261 -29.78 -16.51 -14.92
N GLU A 262 -30.25 -17.75 -15.13
CA GLU A 262 -30.90 -18.19 -16.38
C GLU A 262 -32.42 -17.93 -16.38
N SER A 263 -32.97 -17.25 -15.36
CA SER A 263 -34.41 -16.97 -15.29
C SER A 263 -34.86 -15.92 -16.32
N ASP A 264 -35.92 -16.25 -17.06
CA ASP A 264 -36.66 -15.29 -17.89
C ASP A 264 -37.57 -14.43 -17.00
N LEU A 265 -37.20 -13.18 -16.77
CA LEU A 265 -37.96 -12.30 -15.88
C LEU A 265 -39.29 -11.81 -16.47
N TYR A 266 -39.57 -12.08 -17.75
CA TYR A 266 -40.87 -11.82 -18.39
C TYR A 266 -41.89 -12.94 -18.14
N ASP A 267 -41.45 -14.10 -17.64
CA ASP A 267 -42.33 -15.17 -17.17
C ASP A 267 -42.49 -15.07 -15.65
N ASP A 268 -43.69 -14.75 -15.17
CA ASP A 268 -44.01 -14.72 -13.74
C ASP A 268 -43.71 -16.05 -13.02
N ALA A 269 -43.64 -17.17 -13.76
CA ALA A 269 -43.32 -18.48 -13.22
C ALA A 269 -41.82 -18.83 -13.22
N SER A 270 -40.95 -17.95 -13.71
CA SER A 270 -39.50 -18.19 -13.72
C SER A 270 -38.93 -18.26 -12.31
N PHE A 271 -37.81 -18.97 -12.16
CA PHE A 271 -37.28 -19.33 -10.85
C PHE A 271 -37.04 -18.09 -9.99
N ALA A 272 -36.32 -17.10 -10.50
CA ALA A 272 -36.04 -15.85 -9.78
C ALA A 272 -37.31 -15.08 -9.37
N ASN A 273 -38.35 -15.05 -10.22
CA ASN A 273 -39.63 -14.39 -9.94
C ASN A 273 -40.45 -15.07 -8.84
N THR A 274 -40.25 -16.38 -8.63
CA THR A 274 -40.96 -17.14 -7.59
C THR A 274 -40.32 -17.04 -6.20
N LEU A 275 -39.12 -16.45 -6.08
CA LEU A 275 -38.43 -16.31 -4.80
C LEU A 275 -38.99 -15.12 -4.01
N ASP A 276 -39.15 -15.31 -2.70
CA ASP A 276 -39.66 -14.25 -1.80
C ASP A 276 -38.72 -13.04 -1.74
N ASP A 277 -37.40 -13.27 -1.84
CA ASP A 277 -36.40 -12.21 -1.80
C ASP A 277 -36.18 -11.62 -3.20
N LYS A 278 -36.84 -10.48 -3.46
CA LYS A 278 -36.80 -9.76 -4.74
C LYS A 278 -35.40 -9.38 -5.23
N ARG A 279 -34.39 -9.42 -4.36
CA ARG A 279 -32.99 -9.19 -4.75
C ARG A 279 -32.49 -10.22 -5.76
N TRP A 280 -33.03 -11.44 -5.77
CA TRP A 280 -32.68 -12.45 -6.77
C TRP A 280 -33.17 -12.11 -8.17
N ALA A 281 -34.38 -11.56 -8.30
CA ALA A 281 -34.88 -11.06 -9.58
C ALA A 281 -34.03 -9.88 -10.07
N ALA A 282 -33.68 -8.94 -9.19
CA ALA A 282 -32.78 -7.82 -9.54
C ALA A 282 -31.37 -8.31 -9.95
N PHE A 283 -30.84 -9.31 -9.24
CA PHE A 283 -29.56 -9.95 -9.57
C PHE A 283 -29.59 -10.65 -10.94
N SER A 284 -30.68 -11.35 -11.26
CA SER A 284 -30.89 -11.94 -12.59
C SER A 284 -30.96 -10.87 -13.68
N ASP A 285 -31.69 -9.77 -13.43
CA ASP A 285 -31.87 -8.65 -14.38
C ASP A 285 -30.55 -7.88 -14.64
N ALA A 286 -29.68 -7.83 -13.62
CA ALA A 286 -28.37 -7.19 -13.72
C ALA A 286 -27.53 -7.76 -14.87
N PHE A 287 -27.60 -9.07 -15.10
CA PHE A 287 -26.84 -9.76 -16.13
C PHE A 287 -27.68 -10.20 -17.33
N ALA A 288 -28.99 -10.40 -17.15
CA ALA A 288 -29.96 -10.70 -18.20
C ALA A 288 -29.65 -11.94 -19.08
N PHE A 289 -28.95 -12.95 -18.56
CA PHE A 289 -28.60 -14.16 -19.35
C PHE A 289 -29.83 -14.98 -19.79
N GLY A 290 -30.93 -14.90 -19.04
CA GLY A 290 -32.21 -15.53 -19.36
C GLY A 290 -33.18 -14.66 -20.19
N ASP A 291 -32.79 -13.45 -20.59
CA ASP A 291 -33.69 -12.51 -21.29
C ASP A 291 -33.98 -12.98 -22.74
N PRO A 292 -35.25 -13.24 -23.10
CA PRO A 292 -35.63 -13.69 -24.44
C PRO A 292 -35.48 -12.63 -25.54
N TYR A 293 -35.28 -11.36 -25.18
CA TYR A 293 -35.09 -10.23 -26.09
C TYR A 293 -33.62 -9.81 -26.24
N GLU A 294 -32.69 -10.45 -25.54
CA GLU A 294 -31.24 -10.17 -25.60
C GLU A 294 -30.91 -8.69 -25.31
N GLU A 295 -31.69 -8.03 -24.45
CA GLU A 295 -31.41 -6.67 -24.01
C GLU A 295 -30.20 -6.65 -23.04
N PRO A 296 -29.38 -5.60 -23.05
CA PRO A 296 -28.29 -5.48 -22.09
C PRO A 296 -28.84 -5.42 -20.65
N GLY A 297 -28.28 -6.26 -19.78
CA GLY A 297 -28.60 -6.27 -18.36
C GLY A 297 -28.34 -4.91 -17.69
N THR A 298 -29.01 -4.68 -16.56
CA THR A 298 -28.95 -3.39 -15.86
C THR A 298 -27.53 -3.08 -15.30
N ALA A 299 -26.69 -4.10 -15.08
CA ALA A 299 -25.28 -3.90 -14.71
C ALA A 299 -24.47 -3.24 -15.82
N ALA A 300 -24.63 -3.68 -17.08
CA ALA A 300 -23.90 -3.10 -18.20
C ALA A 300 -24.22 -1.61 -18.37
N LYS A 301 -25.51 -1.25 -18.27
CA LYS A 301 -25.98 0.16 -18.32
C LYS A 301 -25.43 0.97 -17.14
N PHE A 302 -25.36 0.37 -15.96
CA PHE A 302 -24.81 1.02 -14.77
C PHE A 302 -23.31 1.28 -14.89
N ILE A 303 -22.55 0.30 -15.36
CA ILE A 303 -21.11 0.39 -15.61
C ILE A 303 -20.82 1.48 -16.65
N GLU A 304 -21.54 1.49 -17.77
CA GLU A 304 -21.41 2.52 -18.81
C GLU A 304 -21.58 3.93 -18.22
N VAL A 305 -22.67 4.17 -17.49
CA VAL A 305 -22.96 5.47 -16.87
C VAL A 305 -21.90 5.89 -15.84
N LEU A 306 -21.25 4.93 -15.16
CA LEU A 306 -20.19 5.20 -14.21
C LEU A 306 -18.83 5.47 -14.88
N SER A 307 -18.48 4.72 -15.93
CA SER A 307 -17.23 4.84 -16.69
C SER A 307 -17.08 6.21 -17.38
N GLU A 308 -18.19 6.84 -17.73
CA GLU A 308 -18.20 8.16 -18.39
C GLU A 308 -17.93 9.33 -17.42
N ARG A 309 -17.72 9.08 -16.11
CA ARG A 309 -17.52 10.15 -15.11
C ARG A 309 -16.06 10.38 -14.75
N GLU A 310 -15.73 11.66 -14.55
CA GLU A 310 -14.42 12.11 -14.05
C GLU A 310 -14.34 12.20 -12.51
N ALA A 311 -15.47 12.17 -11.78
CA ALA A 311 -15.54 12.34 -10.33
C ALA A 311 -16.42 11.28 -9.63
N GLY A 312 -16.02 10.87 -8.42
CA GLY A 312 -16.69 9.86 -7.60
C GLY A 312 -18.04 10.30 -7.00
N PHE A 313 -18.63 9.44 -6.16
CA PHE A 313 -19.79 9.77 -5.33
C PHE A 313 -19.34 9.78 -3.88
N GLU A 314 -19.29 10.96 -3.28
CA GLU A 314 -18.89 11.12 -1.89
C GLU A 314 -20.10 11.34 -0.99
N THR A 315 -21.20 11.81 -1.58
CA THR A 315 -22.44 12.10 -0.88
C THR A 315 -23.65 11.55 -1.60
N ALA A 316 -24.74 11.34 -0.85
CA ALA A 316 -26.04 11.03 -1.45
C ALA A 316 -26.50 12.11 -2.45
N SER A 317 -26.03 13.36 -2.29
CA SER A 317 -26.33 14.44 -3.23
C SER A 317 -25.69 14.23 -4.60
N ASP A 318 -24.51 13.61 -4.67
CA ASP A 318 -23.81 13.34 -5.94
C ASP A 318 -24.57 12.30 -6.77
N VAL A 319 -25.11 11.28 -6.12
CA VAL A 319 -25.97 10.27 -6.74
C VAL A 319 -27.29 10.91 -7.19
N MET A 320 -27.90 11.73 -6.32
CA MET A 320 -29.22 12.30 -6.57
C MET A 320 -29.25 13.41 -7.63
N ALA A 321 -28.16 14.18 -7.74
CA ALA A 321 -28.02 15.28 -8.71
C ALA A 321 -27.77 14.76 -10.14
N ASN A 322 -27.17 13.58 -10.28
CA ASN A 322 -26.92 12.97 -11.58
C ASN A 322 -28.09 12.06 -11.99
N VAL A 323 -28.92 12.55 -12.91
CA VAL A 323 -30.12 11.82 -13.36
C VAL A 323 -29.78 10.46 -14.00
N PRO A 324 -28.83 10.35 -14.96
CA PRO A 324 -28.37 9.06 -15.47
C PRO A 324 -27.97 8.07 -14.37
N VAL A 325 -27.10 8.47 -13.44
CA VAL A 325 -26.63 7.59 -12.36
C VAL A 325 -27.78 7.15 -11.48
N ARG A 326 -28.64 8.09 -11.08
CA ARG A 326 -29.79 7.77 -10.23
C ARG A 326 -30.72 6.76 -10.90
N LEU A 327 -30.99 6.92 -12.20
CA LEU A 327 -31.84 6.00 -12.95
C LEU A 327 -31.17 4.63 -13.08
N ALA A 328 -29.90 4.58 -13.48
CA ALA A 328 -29.16 3.33 -13.61
C ALA A 328 -29.03 2.59 -12.26
N THR A 329 -28.86 3.33 -11.16
CA THR A 329 -28.86 2.78 -9.80
C THR A 329 -30.21 2.17 -9.45
N LEU A 330 -31.30 2.89 -9.68
CA LEU A 330 -32.64 2.37 -9.40
C LEU A 330 -32.95 1.15 -10.27
N ASP A 331 -32.50 1.14 -11.52
CA ASP A 331 -32.68 0.02 -12.46
C ASP A 331 -31.90 -1.21 -12.00
N LEU A 332 -30.63 -1.04 -11.65
CA LEU A 332 -29.76 -2.11 -11.15
C LEU A 332 -30.35 -2.85 -9.95
N PHE A 333 -30.92 -2.11 -9.01
CA PHE A 333 -31.55 -2.70 -7.83
C PHE A 333 -33.04 -3.04 -8.02
N GLY A 334 -33.59 -2.91 -9.23
CA GLY A 334 -35.01 -3.23 -9.53
C GLY A 334 -36.03 -2.31 -8.84
N LEU A 335 -35.65 -1.07 -8.52
CA LEU A 335 -36.43 -0.09 -7.76
C LEU A 335 -37.17 0.94 -8.64
N THR A 336 -37.13 0.81 -9.97
CA THR A 336 -37.67 1.80 -10.93
C THR A 336 -39.18 2.02 -10.87
N ASN A 337 -39.93 1.02 -10.41
CA ASN A 337 -41.39 1.05 -10.32
C ASN A 337 -41.94 1.10 -8.88
N GLU A 338 -41.06 1.13 -7.88
CA GLU A 338 -41.47 1.15 -6.47
C GLU A 338 -41.22 2.53 -5.87
N THR A 339 -42.31 3.23 -5.56
CA THR A 339 -42.21 4.39 -4.67
C THR A 339 -41.88 3.86 -3.28
N PRO A 340 -40.72 4.19 -2.69
CA PRO A 340 -40.46 3.83 -1.31
C PRO A 340 -41.59 4.48 -0.51
N ASP A 341 -42.37 3.69 0.22
CA ASP A 341 -43.52 4.18 0.98
C ASP A 341 -43.14 5.43 1.78
N ASN A 342 -43.48 6.61 1.26
CA ASN A 342 -43.25 7.93 1.84
C ASN A 342 -41.78 8.33 2.17
N ASN A 343 -40.75 7.59 1.73
CA ASN A 343 -39.35 7.88 2.07
C ASN A 343 -38.55 8.35 0.83
N PRO A 344 -37.84 9.50 0.88
CA PRO A 344 -37.06 9.95 -0.27
C PRO A 344 -35.80 9.08 -0.42
N LEU A 345 -35.46 8.72 -1.67
CA LEU A 345 -34.26 7.95 -2.02
C LEU A 345 -32.97 8.50 -1.38
N ARG A 346 -32.88 9.83 -1.29
CA ARG A 346 -31.78 10.52 -0.61
C ARG A 346 -31.64 10.08 0.85
N LEU A 347 -32.77 9.98 1.58
CA LEU A 347 -32.75 9.54 2.97
C LEU A 347 -32.26 8.09 3.08
N VAL A 348 -32.61 7.19 2.15
CA VAL A 348 -32.09 5.81 2.16
C VAL A 348 -30.57 5.78 1.98
N LEU A 349 -30.03 6.61 1.08
CA LEU A 349 -28.59 6.70 0.81
C LEU A 349 -27.80 7.37 1.93
N GLU A 350 -28.40 8.30 2.68
CA GLU A 350 -27.77 9.02 3.80
C GLU A 350 -27.71 8.21 5.11
N GLN A 351 -28.38 7.06 5.19
CA GLN A 351 -28.45 6.26 6.44
C GLN A 351 -27.28 5.28 6.53
N ASP A 352 -26.78 5.10 7.75
CA ASP A 352 -25.78 4.08 8.05
C ASP A 352 -26.39 2.67 7.96
N PRO A 353 -25.98 1.83 6.98
CA PRO A 353 -26.51 0.47 6.86
C PRO A 353 -25.96 -0.49 7.93
N ALA A 354 -24.94 -0.09 8.71
CA ALA A 354 -24.40 -0.86 9.82
C ALA A 354 -25.21 -0.69 11.11
N ASP A 355 -25.87 0.46 11.34
CA ASP A 355 -26.77 0.65 12.48
C ASP A 355 -28.05 -0.20 12.32
N PRO A 356 -28.30 -1.21 13.18
CA PRO A 356 -29.49 -2.06 13.10
C PRO A 356 -30.82 -1.31 13.23
N ASN A 357 -30.80 -0.07 13.73
CA ASN A 357 -31.97 0.77 13.92
C ASN A 357 -32.15 1.83 12.81
N SER A 358 -31.24 1.90 11.85
CA SER A 358 -31.36 2.85 10.76
C SER A 358 -32.58 2.55 9.89
N LEU A 359 -33.14 3.59 9.25
CA LEU A 359 -34.35 3.43 8.43
C LEU A 359 -34.20 2.30 7.42
N VAL A 360 -33.03 2.18 6.79
CA VAL A 360 -32.79 1.20 5.73
C VAL A 360 -32.83 -0.25 6.24
N ASN A 361 -32.43 -0.50 7.49
CA ASN A 361 -32.56 -1.82 8.13
C ASN A 361 -33.99 -2.13 8.59
N LEU A 362 -34.87 -1.12 8.64
CA LEU A 362 -36.28 -1.25 9.01
C LEU A 362 -37.23 -1.36 7.80
N LEU A 363 -36.73 -1.18 6.57
CA LEU A 363 -37.53 -1.35 5.36
C LEU A 363 -37.76 -2.84 5.05
N ASP A 364 -38.99 -3.21 4.71
CA ASP A 364 -39.33 -4.59 4.34
C ASP A 364 -38.61 -5.04 3.05
N ASP A 365 -38.41 -4.12 2.11
CA ASP A 365 -37.72 -4.41 0.85
C ASP A 365 -36.21 -4.25 0.99
N LYS A 366 -35.53 -5.39 1.07
CA LYS A 366 -34.07 -5.48 1.26
C LYS A 366 -33.25 -4.89 0.12
N ARG A 367 -33.84 -4.61 -1.05
CA ARG A 367 -33.13 -3.97 -2.17
C ARG A 367 -32.66 -2.57 -1.82
N TYR A 368 -33.38 -1.85 -0.95
CA TYR A 368 -32.94 -0.55 -0.43
C TYR A 368 -31.69 -0.67 0.46
N LEU A 369 -31.58 -1.74 1.25
CA LEU A 369 -30.40 -2.03 2.07
C LEU A 369 -29.19 -2.40 1.22
N ALA A 370 -29.39 -3.26 0.22
CA ALA A 370 -28.34 -3.59 -0.74
C ALA A 370 -27.82 -2.33 -1.45
N MET A 371 -28.72 -1.49 -1.95
CA MET A 371 -28.36 -0.21 -2.57
C MET A 371 -27.64 0.74 -1.60
N SER A 372 -28.12 0.93 -0.37
CA SER A 372 -27.44 1.79 0.62
C SER A 372 -26.02 1.31 0.92
N ARG A 373 -25.83 -0.01 1.09
CA ARG A 373 -24.51 -0.64 1.30
C ARG A 373 -23.58 -0.46 0.10
N ALA A 374 -24.10 -0.67 -1.11
CA ALA A 374 -23.33 -0.52 -2.33
C ALA A 374 -22.69 0.87 -2.46
N PHE A 375 -23.37 1.92 -2.00
CA PHE A 375 -22.84 3.28 -2.07
C PHE A 375 -22.04 3.70 -0.83
N GLY A 376 -22.35 3.17 0.36
CA GLY A 376 -21.58 3.45 1.58
C GLY A 376 -21.60 4.92 2.01
N LEU A 377 -22.68 5.67 1.72
CA LEU A 377 -22.78 7.13 1.87
C LEU A 377 -23.35 7.59 3.24
N GLY A 378 -23.38 6.70 4.24
CA GLY A 378 -23.82 7.01 5.60
C GLY A 378 -22.74 7.76 6.40
N GLU A 379 -23.04 9.00 6.80
CA GLU A 379 -22.21 10.00 7.51
C GLU A 379 -20.68 10.00 7.22
N PRO A 380 -20.22 10.86 6.29
CA PRO A 380 -18.84 11.30 6.22
C PRO A 380 -18.62 12.46 7.19
N ASP A 381 -18.16 12.18 8.41
CA ASP A 381 -17.56 13.20 9.28
C ASP A 381 -16.48 12.63 10.22
N ALA A 382 -15.88 11.50 9.84
CA ALA A 382 -14.54 11.20 10.30
C ALA A 382 -13.55 11.90 9.34
N PRO A 383 -12.74 12.87 9.77
CA PRO A 383 -11.61 13.33 8.97
C PRO A 383 -10.79 12.11 8.54
N PRO A 384 -10.10 12.13 7.38
CA PRO A 384 -9.35 10.98 6.89
C PRO A 384 -8.43 10.48 8.01
N SER A 385 -8.84 9.38 8.63
CA SER A 385 -8.12 8.81 9.75
C SER A 385 -6.83 8.27 9.19
N TYR A 386 -5.73 8.47 9.92
CA TYR A 386 -4.47 7.86 9.56
C TYR A 386 -4.67 6.37 9.36
N PRO A 387 -4.18 5.77 8.26
CA PRO A 387 -4.34 4.36 8.03
C PRO A 387 -3.72 3.58 9.18
N PRO A 388 -4.25 2.39 9.50
CA PRO A 388 -3.62 1.51 10.49
C PRO A 388 -2.12 1.35 10.25
N GLY A 389 -1.33 1.33 11.33
CA GLY A 389 0.13 1.20 11.23
C GLY A 389 0.85 2.49 10.78
N PHE A 390 0.13 3.57 10.46
CA PHE A 390 0.77 4.82 9.99
C PHE A 390 1.74 5.38 11.03
N ALA A 391 1.29 5.47 12.28
CA ALA A 391 2.10 6.00 13.35
C ALA A 391 3.34 5.14 13.60
N GLU A 392 3.18 3.83 13.55
CA GLU A 392 4.20 2.82 13.75
C GLU A 392 5.24 2.88 12.63
N ALA A 393 4.81 2.95 11.36
CA ALA A 393 5.68 3.02 10.20
C ALA A 393 6.50 4.34 10.17
N ILE A 394 5.88 5.47 10.48
CA ILE A 394 6.59 6.75 10.60
C ILE A 394 7.56 6.72 11.79
N THR A 395 7.16 6.14 12.92
CA THR A 395 8.03 5.97 14.09
C THR A 395 9.22 5.05 13.79
N GLN A 396 9.00 3.96 13.08
CA GLN A 396 10.05 3.01 12.71
C GLN A 396 11.03 3.65 11.72
N SER A 397 10.52 4.31 10.68
CA SER A 397 11.35 5.06 9.72
C SER A 397 12.19 6.13 10.40
N TYR A 398 11.60 6.82 11.40
CA TYR A 398 12.34 7.76 12.24
C TYR A 398 13.47 7.08 13.02
N ILE A 399 13.19 5.96 13.69
CA ILE A 399 14.19 5.19 14.45
C ILE A 399 15.33 4.71 13.52
N ASP A 400 14.99 4.21 12.34
CA ASP A 400 15.96 3.71 11.36
C ASP A 400 16.88 4.83 10.89
N HIS A 401 16.33 5.99 10.51
CA HIS A 401 17.15 7.15 10.16
C HIS A 401 18.01 7.67 11.30
N GLN A 402 17.49 7.71 12.54
CA GLN A 402 18.30 8.11 13.69
C GLN A 402 19.42 7.10 13.96
N PHE A 403 19.18 5.81 13.74
CA PHE A 403 20.19 4.76 13.88
C PHE A 403 21.27 4.89 12.79
N GLU A 404 20.88 5.12 11.53
CA GLU A 404 21.78 5.41 10.41
C GLU A 404 22.68 6.62 10.71
N ILE A 405 22.12 7.70 11.26
CA ILE A 405 22.88 8.90 11.66
C ILE A 405 23.89 8.54 12.75
N ALA A 406 23.47 7.83 13.80
CA ALA A 406 24.34 7.43 14.89
C ALA A 406 25.48 6.48 14.44
N VAL A 407 25.21 5.60 13.48
CA VAL A 407 26.23 4.78 12.81
C VAL A 407 27.18 5.67 12.00
N GLY A 408 26.66 6.66 11.28
CA GLY A 408 27.43 7.60 10.47
C GLY A 408 28.37 8.50 11.27
N GLU A 409 28.04 8.84 12.52
CA GLU A 409 28.94 9.54 13.44
C GLU A 409 30.23 8.74 13.71
N SER A 410 30.15 7.41 13.61
CA SER A 410 31.29 6.50 13.78
C SER A 410 31.96 6.15 12.45
N ASP A 411 31.18 5.79 11.42
CA ASP A 411 31.67 5.46 10.09
C ASP A 411 30.64 5.85 9.02
N ASN A 412 30.93 6.91 8.25
CA ASN A 412 30.04 7.39 7.20
C ASN A 412 29.82 6.36 6.07
N ASN A 413 30.81 5.53 5.75
CA ASN A 413 30.62 4.47 4.75
C ASN A 413 29.68 3.39 5.28
N MET A 414 29.69 3.13 6.59
CA MET A 414 28.75 2.20 7.20
C MET A 414 27.31 2.73 7.12
N ARG A 415 27.11 4.04 7.35
CA ARG A 415 25.81 4.71 7.16
C ARG A 415 25.31 4.54 5.73
N LEU A 416 26.15 4.84 4.74
CA LEU A 416 25.78 4.67 3.32
C LEU A 416 25.45 3.21 2.98
N ALA A 417 26.18 2.24 3.54
CA ALA A 417 25.92 0.82 3.31
C ALA A 417 24.60 0.32 3.93
N LEU A 418 24.20 0.87 5.09
CA LEU A 418 22.91 0.61 5.72
C LEU A 418 21.76 1.20 4.90
N ALA A 419 21.86 2.47 4.53
CA ALA A 419 20.81 3.19 3.84
C ALA A 419 20.62 2.76 2.38
N LEU A 420 21.63 2.11 1.78
CA LEU A 420 21.70 1.79 0.35
C LEU A 420 20.44 1.14 -0.21
N GLU A 421 19.94 0.11 0.47
CA GLU A 421 18.82 -0.69 -0.02
C GLU A 421 17.54 0.13 -0.05
N ARG A 422 17.21 0.76 1.07
CA ARG A 422 16.07 1.68 1.22
C ARG A 422 16.12 2.82 0.21
N GLU A 423 17.28 3.46 0.05
CA GLU A 423 17.43 4.59 -0.86
C GLU A 423 17.31 4.20 -2.33
N LEU A 424 17.84 3.02 -2.70
CA LEU A 424 17.74 2.51 -4.06
C LEU A 424 16.31 2.08 -4.39
N ASP A 425 15.64 1.41 -3.46
CA ASP A 425 14.24 1.00 -3.57
C ASP A 425 13.32 2.20 -3.78
N THR A 426 13.42 3.21 -2.89
CA THR A 426 12.67 4.48 -3.01
C THR A 426 12.86 5.16 -4.37
N LEU A 427 14.08 5.10 -4.91
CA LEU A 427 14.41 5.72 -6.20
C LEU A 427 13.80 4.97 -7.38
N VAL A 428 13.81 3.63 -7.32
CA VAL A 428 13.28 2.72 -8.34
C VAL A 428 11.75 2.73 -8.32
N GLY A 429 11.12 2.73 -7.14
CA GLY A 429 9.67 2.77 -6.94
C GLY A 429 8.96 3.98 -7.56
N ARG A 430 9.70 5.08 -7.74
CA ARG A 430 9.23 6.26 -8.49
C ARG A 430 8.98 5.98 -9.98
N GLY A 431 9.36 4.81 -10.49
CA GLY A 431 9.13 4.40 -11.87
C GLY A 431 9.90 5.22 -12.91
N GLY A 432 9.56 5.00 -14.17
CA GLY A 432 10.22 5.62 -15.34
C GLY A 432 11.23 4.69 -16.03
N SER A 433 11.91 5.23 -17.05
CA SER A 433 12.90 4.48 -17.81
C SER A 433 14.18 4.23 -17.01
N ASP A 434 14.96 3.23 -17.40
CA ASP A 434 16.23 2.90 -16.75
C ASP A 434 17.20 4.10 -16.68
N ASN A 435 17.30 4.83 -17.79
CA ASN A 435 18.10 6.06 -17.84
C ASN A 435 17.63 7.11 -16.82
N ALA A 436 16.31 7.29 -16.67
CA ALA A 436 15.76 8.23 -15.69
C ALA A 436 16.15 7.83 -14.26
N MET A 437 16.14 6.53 -13.95
CA MET A 437 16.58 6.02 -12.65
C MET A 437 18.09 6.27 -12.43
N TRP A 438 18.93 5.99 -13.42
CA TRP A 438 20.37 6.28 -13.33
C TRP A 438 20.68 7.78 -13.17
N PHE A 439 19.95 8.67 -13.85
CA PHE A 439 20.09 10.11 -13.63
C PHE A 439 19.76 10.51 -12.19
N ARG A 440 18.74 9.89 -11.57
CA ARG A 440 18.44 10.10 -10.15
C ARG A 440 19.56 9.56 -9.25
N VAL A 441 20.15 8.41 -9.57
CA VAL A 441 21.29 7.85 -8.82
C VAL A 441 22.46 8.83 -8.86
N MET A 442 22.78 9.37 -10.04
CA MET A 442 23.85 10.36 -10.21
C MET A 442 23.55 11.72 -9.58
N GLY A 443 22.26 12.05 -9.38
CA GLY A 443 21.81 13.27 -8.71
C GLY A 443 21.72 13.13 -7.19
N SER A 444 21.63 11.91 -6.66
CA SER A 444 21.62 11.61 -5.23
C SER A 444 23.05 11.49 -4.71
N GLU A 445 23.47 12.38 -3.80
CA GLU A 445 24.83 12.35 -3.24
C GLU A 445 25.18 11.00 -2.57
N PRO A 446 24.33 10.42 -1.69
CA PRO A 446 24.59 9.11 -1.09
C PRO A 446 24.74 7.97 -2.10
N LEU A 447 23.76 7.81 -3.00
CA LEU A 447 23.76 6.72 -3.98
C LEU A 447 24.90 6.89 -4.99
N ARG A 448 25.14 8.12 -5.47
CA ARG A 448 26.27 8.41 -6.34
C ARG A 448 27.58 8.00 -5.68
N ALA A 449 27.80 8.36 -4.41
CA ALA A 449 29.01 8.00 -3.69
C ALA A 449 29.20 6.48 -3.61
N VAL A 450 28.12 5.73 -3.31
CA VAL A 450 28.15 4.26 -3.27
C VAL A 450 28.49 3.67 -4.63
N PHE A 451 27.75 4.02 -5.68
CA PHE A 451 27.95 3.47 -7.02
C PHE A 451 29.32 3.85 -7.60
N GLN A 452 29.75 5.11 -7.46
CA GLN A 452 31.07 5.54 -7.93
C GLN A 452 32.19 4.75 -7.24
N THR A 453 32.12 4.64 -5.91
CA THR A 453 33.13 3.94 -5.13
C THR A 453 33.14 2.44 -5.44
N ALA A 454 31.98 1.80 -5.49
CA ALA A 454 31.85 0.37 -5.78
C ALA A 454 32.35 0.02 -7.19
N MET A 455 32.19 0.92 -8.16
CA MET A 455 32.63 0.73 -9.54
C MET A 455 34.07 1.19 -9.80
N GLY A 456 34.74 1.81 -8.82
CA GLY A 456 36.08 2.38 -8.94
C GLY A 456 36.13 3.57 -9.90
N LEU A 457 35.08 4.39 -9.92
CA LEU A 457 34.99 5.59 -10.76
C LEU A 457 35.62 6.79 -10.04
N PRO A 458 36.44 7.61 -10.72
CA PRO A 458 37.08 8.78 -10.12
C PRO A 458 36.10 9.95 -9.96
N ASP A 459 36.36 10.82 -8.98
CA ASP A 459 35.56 12.04 -8.75
C ASP A 459 35.54 13.00 -9.95
N SER A 460 36.60 12.97 -10.77
CA SER A 460 36.69 13.75 -12.01
C SER A 460 35.60 13.41 -13.02
N LEU A 461 34.90 12.27 -12.86
CA LEU A 461 33.74 11.91 -13.67
C LEU A 461 32.63 12.97 -13.58
N ALA A 462 32.50 13.71 -12.48
CA ALA A 462 31.51 14.78 -12.35
C ALA A 462 31.74 15.96 -13.31
N GLN A 463 32.93 16.06 -13.93
CA GLN A 463 33.31 17.17 -14.82
C GLN A 463 32.93 16.97 -16.29
N ILE A 464 32.49 15.75 -16.68
CA ILE A 464 32.08 15.46 -18.06
C ILE A 464 30.56 15.53 -18.23
N ASP A 465 30.10 15.47 -19.47
CA ASP A 465 28.68 15.52 -19.82
C ASP A 465 27.87 14.40 -19.16
N VAL A 466 26.65 14.72 -18.72
CA VAL A 466 25.81 13.81 -17.93
C VAL A 466 25.42 12.54 -18.70
N ASP A 467 25.25 12.61 -20.02
CA ASP A 467 24.93 11.45 -20.85
C ASP A 467 26.15 10.51 -20.99
N GLN A 468 27.36 11.08 -20.98
CA GLN A 468 28.60 10.31 -20.93
C GLN A 468 28.81 9.67 -19.56
N GLN A 469 28.47 10.37 -18.48
CA GLN A 469 28.48 9.79 -17.13
C GLN A 469 27.53 8.58 -17.08
N LEU A 470 26.28 8.74 -17.54
CA LEU A 470 25.28 7.67 -17.61
C LEU A 470 25.85 6.43 -18.32
N SER A 471 26.40 6.63 -19.52
CA SER A 471 26.98 5.54 -20.32
C SER A 471 28.11 4.81 -19.58
N ILE A 472 28.93 5.53 -18.81
CA ILE A 472 30.01 4.95 -18.01
C ILE A 472 29.46 4.15 -16.83
N PHE A 473 28.45 4.65 -16.12
CA PHE A 473 27.80 3.92 -15.02
C PHE A 473 27.17 2.62 -15.52
N GLN A 474 26.35 2.68 -16.58
CA GLN A 474 25.70 1.50 -17.17
C GLN A 474 26.73 0.47 -17.64
N ALA A 475 27.74 0.89 -18.40
CA ALA A 475 28.77 -0.02 -18.87
C ALA A 475 29.63 -0.62 -17.75
N ARG A 476 29.75 0.05 -16.59
CA ARG A 476 30.41 -0.49 -15.41
C ARG A 476 29.50 -1.44 -14.66
N ALA A 477 28.20 -1.13 -14.53
CA ALA A 477 27.20 -2.01 -13.94
C ALA A 477 27.15 -3.35 -14.67
N GLU A 478 27.03 -3.33 -16.00
CA GLU A 478 27.02 -4.52 -16.85
C GLU A 478 28.33 -5.34 -16.68
N ARG A 479 29.49 -4.71 -16.87
CA ARG A 479 30.78 -5.44 -16.81
C ARG A 479 31.15 -5.97 -15.45
N GLN A 480 30.77 -5.27 -14.38
CA GLN A 480 31.21 -5.61 -13.03
C GLN A 480 30.18 -6.44 -12.27
N PHE A 481 28.90 -6.20 -12.48
CA PHE A 481 27.81 -6.83 -11.74
C PHE A 481 26.92 -7.70 -12.65
N GLY A 482 27.06 -7.63 -13.98
CA GLY A 482 26.20 -8.35 -14.92
C GLY A 482 24.75 -7.89 -14.81
N VAL A 483 24.56 -6.57 -14.71
CA VAL A 483 23.27 -5.92 -14.51
C VAL A 483 23.01 -4.98 -15.68
N ASP A 484 21.86 -5.17 -16.33
CA ASP A 484 21.43 -4.38 -17.49
C ASP A 484 20.42 -3.31 -17.09
N SER A 485 19.68 -3.51 -15.99
CA SER A 485 18.77 -2.52 -15.43
C SER A 485 19.10 -2.19 -13.98
N LEU A 486 18.94 -0.93 -13.58
CA LEU A 486 19.12 -0.52 -12.19
C LEU A 486 18.24 -1.34 -11.22
N LYS A 487 17.06 -1.79 -11.67
CA LYS A 487 16.14 -2.60 -10.85
C LYS A 487 16.75 -3.92 -10.38
N ASP A 488 17.65 -4.50 -11.17
CA ASP A 488 18.28 -5.78 -10.85
C ASP A 488 19.16 -5.66 -9.59
N PHE A 489 19.62 -4.46 -9.24
CA PHE A 489 20.35 -4.23 -7.98
C PHE A 489 19.47 -4.42 -6.74
N LEU A 490 18.14 -4.38 -6.84
CA LEU A 490 17.23 -4.69 -5.74
C LEU A 490 17.17 -6.18 -5.43
N GLU A 491 17.65 -7.04 -6.33
CA GLU A 491 17.78 -8.46 -6.03
C GLU A 491 18.76 -8.65 -4.84
N PRO A 492 18.43 -9.50 -3.84
CA PRO A 492 19.24 -9.64 -2.64
C PRO A 492 20.72 -9.95 -2.90
N ASP A 493 21.01 -10.77 -3.92
CA ASP A 493 22.38 -11.13 -4.27
C ASP A 493 23.16 -9.94 -4.86
N LYS A 494 22.53 -9.17 -5.74
CA LYS A 494 23.12 -7.98 -6.38
C LYS A 494 23.29 -6.84 -5.38
N MET A 495 22.29 -6.61 -4.52
CA MET A 495 22.37 -5.65 -3.42
C MET A 495 23.56 -5.97 -2.51
N ASN A 496 23.68 -7.24 -2.09
CA ASN A 496 24.79 -7.69 -1.27
C ASN A 496 26.14 -7.61 -1.99
N GLU A 497 26.20 -7.86 -3.30
CA GLU A 497 27.42 -7.68 -4.09
C GLU A 497 27.83 -6.20 -4.16
N LEU A 498 26.89 -5.30 -4.48
CA LEU A 498 27.11 -3.85 -4.54
C LEU A 498 27.63 -3.32 -3.20
N ARG A 499 26.95 -3.65 -2.11
CA ARG A 499 27.33 -3.27 -0.74
C ARG A 499 28.72 -3.78 -0.36
N ARG A 500 29.01 -5.05 -0.68
CA ARG A 500 30.33 -5.66 -0.44
C ARG A 500 31.44 -4.94 -1.18
N ARG A 501 31.26 -4.68 -2.47
CA ARG A 501 32.25 -3.96 -3.28
C ARG A 501 32.44 -2.53 -2.80
N PHE A 502 31.35 -1.82 -2.50
CA PHE A 502 31.40 -0.48 -1.93
C PHE A 502 32.29 -0.44 -0.67
N LEU A 503 32.01 -1.31 0.31
CA LEU A 503 32.76 -1.36 1.57
C LEU A 503 34.22 -1.81 1.39
N ALA A 504 34.49 -2.70 0.43
CA ALA A 504 35.85 -3.09 0.09
C ALA A 504 36.62 -1.92 -0.53
N MET A 505 36.03 -1.24 -1.51
CA MET A 505 36.66 -0.12 -2.21
C MET A 505 36.85 1.09 -1.30
N SER A 506 35.87 1.41 -0.45
CA SER A 506 35.99 2.51 0.51
C SER A 506 37.06 2.26 1.57
N SER A 507 37.29 1.01 1.97
CA SER A 507 38.40 0.65 2.86
C SER A 507 39.78 0.89 2.21
N LEU A 508 39.91 0.63 0.91
CA LEU A 508 41.15 0.89 0.16
C LEU A 508 41.45 2.39 0.03
N SER A 509 40.40 3.21 -0.10
CA SER A 509 40.50 4.67 -0.16
C SER A 509 40.89 5.27 1.20
N ASN A 510 40.38 4.73 2.31
CA ASN A 510 40.70 5.18 3.66
C ASN A 510 42.11 4.76 4.13
N ASP A 511 42.63 3.61 3.68
CA ASP A 511 43.94 3.07 4.07
C ASP A 511 45.11 3.51 3.17
N ALA A 512 44.88 4.41 2.20
CA ALA A 512 45.91 4.97 1.33
C ALA A 512 47.01 5.75 2.10
N GLY A 513 46.83 5.95 3.41
CA GLY A 513 47.87 6.46 4.31
C GLY A 513 48.91 5.44 4.78
N PHE A 514 48.65 4.11 4.77
CA PHE A 514 49.52 3.14 5.48
C PHE A 514 49.65 1.70 4.93
N ALA A 515 49.09 1.33 3.78
CA ALA A 515 49.16 -0.06 3.29
C ALA A 515 50.11 -0.27 2.08
N SER A 516 51.05 -1.22 2.22
CA SER A 516 51.88 -1.73 1.12
C SER A 516 51.07 -2.64 0.18
N SER A 517 51.41 -2.69 -1.11
CA SER A 517 50.73 -3.51 -2.14
C SER A 517 50.52 -4.99 -1.78
N THR A 518 51.30 -5.51 -0.84
CA THR A 518 51.20 -6.86 -0.26
C THR A 518 49.95 -7.10 0.59
N SER A 519 49.40 -6.11 1.29
CA SER A 519 48.18 -6.30 2.10
C SER A 519 46.92 -6.31 1.23
N ILE A 520 46.87 -5.51 0.16
CA ILE A 520 45.75 -5.49 -0.81
C ILE A 520 45.61 -6.86 -1.49
N ALA A 521 46.73 -7.47 -1.89
CA ALA A 521 46.72 -8.80 -2.50
C ALA A 521 46.26 -9.90 -1.53
N ALA A 522 46.60 -9.80 -0.24
CA ALA A 522 46.19 -10.75 0.78
C ALA A 522 44.68 -10.68 1.08
N THR A 523 44.12 -9.48 1.13
CA THR A 523 42.68 -9.27 1.37
C THR A 523 41.83 -9.75 0.18
N LEU A 524 42.31 -9.53 -1.05
CA LEU A 524 41.66 -10.03 -2.27
C LEU A 524 41.77 -11.56 -2.42
N LEU A 525 42.85 -12.19 -1.94
CA LEU A 525 42.96 -13.65 -1.91
C LEU A 525 42.04 -14.28 -0.86
N ALA A 526 41.91 -13.63 0.31
CA ALA A 526 41.04 -14.11 1.38
C ALA A 526 39.56 -14.06 0.98
N SER A 527 39.13 -13.01 0.28
CA SER A 527 37.76 -12.89 -0.23
C SER A 527 37.46 -13.90 -1.35
N ALA A 528 38.44 -14.21 -2.21
CA ALA A 528 38.29 -15.22 -3.26
C ALA A 528 38.24 -16.67 -2.72
N GLN A 529 38.86 -16.95 -1.57
CA GLN A 529 38.82 -18.29 -0.94
C GLN A 529 37.49 -18.59 -0.23
N GLN A 530 36.75 -17.57 0.22
CA GLN A 530 35.43 -17.74 0.81
C GLN A 530 34.33 -18.00 -0.23
N GLN A 531 34.55 -17.72 -1.52
CA GLN A 531 33.62 -18.08 -2.61
C GLN A 531 33.61 -19.58 -2.95
N ARG A 532 34.52 -20.39 -2.38
CA ARG A 532 34.66 -21.82 -2.67
C ARG A 532 34.19 -22.74 -1.54
N ARG A 533 33.42 -22.23 -0.57
CA ARG A 533 32.86 -23.03 0.51
C ARG A 533 31.36 -22.88 0.59
#